data_AF-A0A3Q0IQV7-F1
#
_entry.id   AF-A0A3Q0IQV7-F1
#
_cell.length_a   1.000
_cell.length_b   1.000
_cell.length_c   1.000
_cell.angle_alpha   90.00
_cell.angle_beta   90.00
_cell.angle_gamma   90.00
#
_symmetry.space_group_name_H-M   'P 1'
#
loop_
_entity.id
_entity.type
_entity.pdbx_description
1 polymer ?
#
loop_
_entity_poly.entity_id
_entity_poly.type
_entity_poly.pdbx_seq_one_letter_code
_entity_poly.pdbx_strand_id
1 'polypeptide(L)'
;MPIPYLMARFHQLGLEAYIHNFTLHYPLGKPVDMTGRNVYAILRAPRTASMEALVLNIPYRPLQSIYPSTLPGLALAMSMVKFFRRQRYWAKDIILLISEHEQLGVQAWLEAYHGVSCGTTGVLDSGDLEARGGAIQAAITLEIQSHRIDHIDVKVSGLNGQLPNLDLVNLIHRLCGKEGIKHTFHNVEAKVSQVSKLPRSLIHSPAPDENRTQSF
;
A
#
# COMPACT_ATOMS: atom_id res chain seq x y z
N MET A 1 3.64 10.33 18.13
CA MET A 1 2.28 9.86 17.74
C MET A 1 1.33 9.72 18.95
N PRO A 2 -0.01 9.97 18.85
CA PRO A 2 -0.97 9.79 19.96
C PRO A 2 -1.36 8.32 20.17
N ILE A 3 -0.42 7.52 20.66
CA ILE A 3 -0.56 6.06 20.79
C ILE A 3 -1.78 5.63 21.62
N PRO A 4 -2.07 6.18 22.81
CA PRO A 4 -3.21 5.74 23.62
C PRO A 4 -4.55 5.88 22.89
N TYR A 5 -4.71 6.96 22.13
CA TYR A 5 -5.90 7.20 21.32
C TYR A 5 -6.05 6.15 20.20
N LEU A 6 -4.96 5.86 19.47
CA LEU A 6 -4.97 4.88 18.39
C LEU A 6 -5.32 3.48 18.90
N MET A 7 -4.65 3.03 19.96
CA MET A 7 -4.89 1.73 20.59
C MET A 7 -6.34 1.58 21.04
N ALA A 8 -6.85 2.56 21.79
CA ALA A 8 -8.24 2.56 22.23
C ALA A 8 -9.22 2.50 21.05
N ARG A 9 -8.93 3.25 19.97
CA ARG A 9 -9.84 3.31 18.83
C ARG A 9 -9.82 2.05 17.98
N PHE A 10 -8.67 1.42 17.80
CA PHE A 10 -8.58 0.12 17.12
C PHE A 10 -9.29 -0.99 17.89
N HIS A 11 -9.12 -1.04 19.22
CA HIS A 11 -9.85 -1.99 20.07
C HIS A 11 -11.38 -1.78 19.99
N GLN A 12 -11.85 -0.52 20.02
CA GLN A 12 -13.27 -0.21 19.85
C GLN A 12 -13.82 -0.63 18.48
N LEU A 13 -12.98 -0.66 17.44
CA LEU A 13 -13.33 -1.15 16.12
C LEU A 13 -13.22 -2.68 16.00
N GLY A 14 -12.77 -3.37 17.06
CA GLY A 14 -12.62 -4.82 17.13
C GLY A 14 -11.41 -5.34 16.37
N LEU A 15 -10.33 -4.55 16.29
CA LEU A 15 -9.05 -4.97 15.73
C LEU A 15 -8.11 -5.37 16.88
N GLU A 16 -7.23 -6.33 16.59
CA GLU A 16 -6.11 -6.66 17.47
C GLU A 16 -5.02 -5.60 17.29
N ALA A 17 -4.83 -4.70 18.25
CA ALA A 17 -3.87 -3.61 18.13
C ALA A 17 -2.66 -3.80 19.04
N TYR A 18 -1.50 -3.39 18.54
CA TYR A 18 -0.21 -3.63 19.17
C TYR A 18 0.72 -2.43 18.95
N ILE A 19 1.67 -2.27 19.86
CA ILE A 19 2.74 -1.28 19.76
C ILE A 19 4.01 -2.02 19.35
N HIS A 20 4.78 -1.42 18.45
CA HIS A 20 6.07 -1.94 18.01
C HIS A 20 7.15 -0.90 18.27
N ASN A 21 8.10 -1.22 19.14
CA ASN A 21 9.20 -0.35 19.50
C ASN A 21 10.45 -0.77 18.74
N PHE A 22 11.21 0.19 18.22
CA PHE A 22 12.47 -0.06 17.53
C PHE A 22 13.49 1.02 17.90
N THR A 23 14.77 0.71 17.71
CA THR A 23 15.88 1.63 17.99
C THR A 23 16.83 1.66 16.81
N LEU A 24 17.15 2.86 16.34
CA LEU A 24 18.22 3.10 15.39
C LEU A 24 19.47 3.53 16.17
N HIS A 25 20.51 2.70 16.11
CA HIS A 25 21.85 3.03 16.58
C HIS A 25 22.57 3.79 15.46
N TYR A 26 22.72 5.11 15.62
CA TYR A 26 23.27 5.94 14.56
C TYR A 26 24.72 5.54 14.23
N PRO A 27 25.03 5.08 12.99
CA PRO A 27 26.32 4.47 12.68
C PRO A 27 27.44 5.48 12.43
N LEU A 28 27.13 6.77 12.32
CA LEU A 28 28.07 7.81 11.88
C LEU A 28 28.23 8.89 12.95
N GLY A 29 29.45 9.12 13.44
CA GLY A 29 29.72 10.18 14.43
C GLY A 29 29.49 9.72 15.87
N LYS A 30 28.82 10.53 16.70
CA LYS A 30 28.58 10.17 18.10
C LYS A 30 27.47 9.10 18.17
N PRO A 31 27.68 8.00 18.91
CA PRO A 31 26.63 7.01 19.11
C PRO A 31 25.46 7.67 19.83
N VAL A 32 24.36 7.83 19.11
CA VAL A 32 23.09 8.36 19.61
C VAL A 32 22.02 7.37 19.19
N ASP A 33 21.29 6.87 20.18
CA ASP A 33 20.18 5.97 19.95
C ASP A 33 18.92 6.79 19.68
N MET A 34 18.31 6.55 18.53
CA MET A 34 17.01 7.11 18.18
C MET A 34 15.94 6.04 18.30
N THR A 35 15.04 6.22 19.26
CA THR A 35 13.90 5.32 19.45
C THR A 35 12.72 5.75 18.57
N GLY A 36 11.94 4.77 18.14
CA GLY A 36 10.71 4.96 17.39
C GLY A 36 9.65 3.97 17.79
N ARG A 37 8.38 4.34 17.58
CA ARG A 37 7.24 3.48 17.91
C ARG A 37 6.23 3.47 16.79
N ASN A 38 5.97 2.30 16.23
CA ASN A 38 4.84 2.08 15.34
C ASN A 38 3.63 1.59 16.14
N VAL A 39 2.45 1.83 15.59
CA VAL A 39 1.22 1.17 16.05
C VAL A 39 0.68 0.40 14.87
N TYR A 40 0.38 -0.89 15.06
CA TYR A 40 -0.27 -1.68 14.03
C TYR A 40 -1.50 -2.39 14.59
N ALA A 41 -2.45 -2.65 13.71
CA ALA A 41 -3.68 -3.33 14.06
C ALA A 41 -4.06 -4.36 13.01
N ILE A 42 -4.44 -5.55 13.43
CA ILE A 42 -4.79 -6.67 12.55
C ILE A 42 -6.30 -6.85 12.55
N LEU A 43 -6.89 -6.76 11.36
CA LEU A 43 -8.24 -7.20 11.09
C LEU A 43 -8.18 -8.61 10.49
N ARG A 44 -8.51 -9.62 11.30
CA ARG A 44 -8.51 -11.02 10.88
C ARG A 44 -9.59 -11.31 9.84
N ALA A 45 -9.24 -12.06 8.80
CA ALA A 45 -10.21 -12.54 7.83
C ALA A 45 -11.17 -13.58 8.46
N PRO A 46 -12.51 -13.39 8.41
CA PRO A 46 -13.45 -14.21 9.17
C PRO A 46 -13.54 -15.69 8.78
N ARG A 47 -13.06 -16.08 7.60
CA ARG A 47 -13.33 -17.40 6.97
C ARG A 47 -12.09 -18.13 6.46
N THR A 48 -10.90 -17.66 6.79
CA THR A 48 -9.65 -18.26 6.30
C THR A 48 -8.70 -18.52 7.47
N ALA A 49 -7.68 -19.33 7.23
CA ALA A 49 -6.67 -19.68 8.24
C ALA A 49 -5.67 -18.53 8.52
N SER A 50 -6.00 -17.28 8.21
CA SER A 50 -5.13 -16.10 8.35
C SER A 50 -3.72 -16.29 7.77
N MET A 51 -3.60 -17.04 6.66
CA MET A 51 -2.31 -17.38 6.04
C MET A 51 -1.74 -16.28 5.16
N GLU A 52 -2.56 -15.31 4.74
CA GLU A 52 -2.17 -14.21 3.86
C GLU A 52 -2.63 -12.88 4.45
N ALA A 53 -1.87 -11.83 4.19
CA ALA A 53 -2.13 -10.48 4.67
C ALA A 53 -1.97 -9.40 3.60
N LEU A 54 -2.73 -8.32 3.75
CA LEU A 54 -2.56 -7.06 3.04
C LEU A 54 -2.19 -5.98 4.04
N VAL A 55 -1.18 -5.17 3.73
CA VAL A 55 -0.73 -4.07 4.60
C VAL A 55 -1.25 -2.74 4.07
N LEU A 56 -1.89 -1.97 4.94
CA LEU A 56 -2.26 -0.57 4.71
C LEU A 56 -1.42 0.30 5.65
N ASN A 57 -0.38 0.93 5.11
CA ASN A 57 0.53 1.78 5.86
C ASN A 57 0.12 3.26 5.77
N ILE A 58 0.20 3.96 6.90
CA ILE A 58 0.00 5.41 6.99
C ILE A 58 1.17 5.98 7.80
N PRO A 59 2.09 6.73 7.18
CA PRO A 59 3.14 7.41 7.91
C PRO A 59 2.51 8.48 8.81
N TYR A 60 2.83 8.48 10.10
CA TYR A 60 2.38 9.50 11.04
C TYR A 60 3.40 10.63 11.10
N ARG A 61 2.96 11.85 10.72
CA ARG A 61 3.77 13.06 10.84
C ARG A 61 3.25 13.92 12.01
N PRO A 62 4.10 14.22 13.01
CA PRO A 62 3.77 15.19 14.06
C PRO A 62 3.44 16.57 13.47
N LEU A 63 2.70 17.39 14.21
CA LEU A 63 2.33 18.74 13.80
C LEU A 63 3.57 19.65 13.59
N GLN A 64 4.70 19.31 14.20
CA GLN A 64 5.97 20.00 14.10
C GLN A 64 6.83 19.51 12.91
N SER A 65 6.37 18.54 12.13
CA SER A 65 7.11 18.04 10.97
C SER A 65 7.24 19.12 9.90
N ILE A 66 8.38 19.11 9.20
CA ILE A 66 8.59 19.92 7.99
C ILE A 66 7.73 19.45 6.82
N TYR A 67 7.32 18.17 6.85
CA TYR A 67 6.53 17.55 5.81
C TYR A 67 5.03 17.78 6.03
N PRO A 68 4.21 17.83 4.95
CA PRO A 68 2.77 18.01 5.09
C PRO A 68 2.14 16.90 5.93
N SER A 69 1.17 17.31 6.76
CA SER A 69 0.44 16.42 7.67
C SER A 69 -0.27 15.30 6.93
N THR A 70 -0.17 14.08 7.45
CA THR A 70 -0.84 12.87 6.94
C THR A 70 -2.09 12.50 7.73
N LEU A 71 -2.56 13.40 8.61
CA LEU A 71 -3.77 13.20 9.41
C LEU A 71 -5.03 12.92 8.56
N PRO A 72 -5.23 13.54 7.38
CA PRO A 72 -6.34 13.17 6.51
C PRO A 72 -6.27 11.70 6.06
N GLY A 73 -5.08 11.20 5.72
CA GLY A 73 -4.87 9.78 5.40
C GLY A 73 -5.17 8.85 6.57
N LEU A 74 -4.75 9.22 7.78
CA LEU A 74 -5.09 8.48 9.00
C LEU A 74 -6.61 8.45 9.25
N ALA A 75 -7.31 9.58 9.06
CA ALA A 75 -8.76 9.66 9.22
C ALA A 75 -9.50 8.82 8.16
N LEU A 76 -9.02 8.81 6.91
CA LEU A 76 -9.53 7.96 5.86
C LEU A 76 -9.34 6.48 6.22
N ALA A 77 -8.14 6.10 6.65
CA ALA A 77 -7.84 4.73 7.05
C ALA A 77 -8.73 4.24 8.21
N MET A 78 -8.96 5.08 9.22
CA MET A 78 -9.90 4.80 10.31
C MET A 78 -11.33 4.56 9.80
N SER A 79 -11.76 5.35 8.82
CA SER A 79 -13.08 5.21 8.18
C SER A 79 -13.16 3.93 7.33
N MET A 80 -12.10 3.61 6.59
CA MET A 80 -11.97 2.38 5.81
C MET A 80 -12.05 1.16 6.72
N VAL A 81 -11.32 1.13 7.83
CA VAL A 81 -11.36 0.03 8.80
C VAL A 81 -12.75 -0.17 9.38
N LYS A 82 -13.45 0.92 9.74
CA LYS A 82 -14.85 0.85 10.18
C LYS A 82 -15.77 0.24 9.12
N PHE A 83 -15.53 0.54 7.85
CA PHE A 83 -16.25 -0.06 6.73
C PHE A 83 -15.88 -1.54 6.53
N PHE A 84 -14.58 -1.87 6.54
CA PHE A 84 -14.06 -3.23 6.35
C PHE A 84 -14.58 -4.18 7.40
N ARG A 85 -14.73 -3.74 8.65
CA ARG A 85 -15.26 -4.57 9.74
C ARG A 85 -16.67 -5.09 9.48
N ARG A 86 -17.48 -4.37 8.69
CA ARG A 86 -18.84 -4.79 8.32
C ARG A 86 -18.87 -5.81 7.19
N GLN A 87 -17.77 -5.93 6.43
CA GLN A 87 -17.70 -6.83 5.30
C GLN A 87 -17.31 -8.25 5.75
N ARG A 88 -18.05 -9.25 5.27
CA ARG A 88 -17.86 -10.66 5.67
C ARG A 88 -16.96 -11.47 4.73
N TYR A 89 -16.56 -10.88 3.61
CA TYR A 89 -15.94 -11.59 2.47
C TYR A 89 -14.42 -11.38 2.38
N TRP A 90 -13.77 -10.89 3.43
CA TRP A 90 -12.31 -10.79 3.44
C TRP A 90 -11.67 -12.17 3.41
N ALA A 91 -10.84 -12.40 2.39
CA ALA A 91 -10.07 -13.63 2.20
C ALA A 91 -8.66 -13.55 2.79
N LYS A 92 -8.20 -12.37 3.21
CA LYS A 92 -6.86 -12.08 3.72
C LYS A 92 -6.97 -11.19 4.95
N ASP A 93 -6.05 -11.36 5.89
CA ASP A 93 -5.92 -10.42 7.01
C ASP A 93 -5.58 -9.03 6.47
N ILE A 94 -6.11 -7.99 7.10
CA ILE A 94 -5.75 -6.60 6.78
C ILE A 94 -4.99 -6.04 7.96
N ILE A 95 -3.73 -5.70 7.73
CA ILE A 95 -2.86 -5.09 8.72
C ILE A 95 -2.85 -3.59 8.45
N LEU A 96 -3.37 -2.81 9.39
CA LEU A 96 -3.21 -1.38 9.39
C LEU A 96 -1.92 -1.03 10.13
N LEU A 97 -0.97 -0.36 9.48
CA LEU A 97 0.29 0.08 10.07
C LEU A 97 0.34 1.59 10.12
N ILE A 98 0.49 2.15 11.32
CA ILE A 98 0.77 3.57 11.54
C ILE A 98 2.25 3.68 11.89
N SER A 99 3.06 4.15 10.94
CA SER A 99 4.51 4.18 11.06
C SER A 99 5.02 5.53 11.60
N GLU A 100 5.90 5.49 12.58
CA GLU A 100 6.69 6.65 13.00
C GLU A 100 8.01 6.67 12.23
N HIS A 101 8.57 7.86 11.98
CA HIS A 101 9.79 8.02 11.18
C HIS A 101 9.70 7.48 9.73
N GLU A 102 8.49 7.51 9.15
CA GLU A 102 8.19 7.14 7.76
C GLU A 102 8.79 5.79 7.33
N GLN A 103 9.72 5.79 6.36
CA GLN A 103 10.31 4.58 5.80
C GLN A 103 11.12 3.79 6.84
N LEU A 104 11.76 4.47 7.80
CA LEU A 104 12.53 3.81 8.85
C LEU A 104 11.64 2.95 9.74
N GLY A 105 10.50 3.50 10.18
CA GLY A 105 9.54 2.73 10.98
C GLY A 105 8.96 1.56 10.20
N VAL A 106 8.67 1.73 8.91
CA VAL A 106 8.21 0.63 8.06
C VAL A 106 9.29 -0.45 7.91
N GLN A 107 10.55 -0.07 7.70
CA GLN A 107 11.66 -1.01 7.62
C GLN A 107 11.83 -1.80 8.91
N ALA A 108 11.87 -1.12 10.07
CA ALA A 108 11.97 -1.79 11.36
C ALA A 108 10.82 -2.79 11.58
N TRP A 109 9.59 -2.39 11.24
CA TRP A 109 8.44 -3.26 11.35
C TRP A 109 8.51 -4.47 10.42
N LEU A 110 8.98 -4.30 9.18
CA LEU A 110 9.16 -5.40 8.22
C LEU A 110 10.26 -6.37 8.65
N GLU A 111 11.38 -5.85 9.17
CA GLU A 111 12.46 -6.65 9.74
C GLU A 111 11.96 -7.51 10.91
N ALA A 112 11.23 -6.91 11.86
CA ALA A 112 10.59 -7.63 12.95
C ALA A 112 9.51 -8.62 12.45
N TYR A 113 8.76 -8.27 11.38
CA TYR A 113 7.73 -9.13 10.79
C TYR A 113 8.30 -10.40 10.17
N HIS A 114 9.40 -10.27 9.44
CA HIS A 114 10.05 -11.38 8.75
C HIS A 114 11.12 -12.09 9.60
N GLY A 115 11.51 -11.51 10.74
CA GLY A 115 12.60 -12.03 11.56
C GLY A 115 13.95 -11.95 10.86
N VAL A 116 14.18 -10.87 10.12
CA VAL A 116 15.40 -10.62 9.34
C VAL A 116 15.98 -9.26 9.71
N SER A 117 17.26 -9.05 9.43
CA SER A 117 17.91 -7.75 9.53
C SER A 117 18.44 -7.35 8.17
N CYS A 118 18.17 -6.12 7.73
CA CYS A 118 18.61 -5.63 6.42
C CYS A 118 19.73 -4.60 6.59
N GLY A 119 20.73 -4.64 5.71
CA GLY A 119 21.83 -3.66 5.70
C GLY A 119 22.93 -3.98 6.73
N THR A 120 23.42 -2.96 7.43
CA THR A 120 24.54 -3.09 8.37
C THR A 120 24.06 -3.64 9.72
N THR A 121 24.58 -4.78 10.12
CA THR A 121 24.28 -5.42 11.41
C THR A 121 24.49 -4.46 12.58
N GLY A 122 23.51 -4.40 13.50
CA GLY A 122 23.59 -3.58 14.71
C GLY A 122 23.22 -2.10 14.53
N VAL A 123 22.85 -1.67 13.31
CA VAL A 123 22.39 -0.28 13.07
C VAL A 123 20.92 -0.12 13.42
N LEU A 124 20.07 -1.07 13.01
CA LEU A 124 18.65 -1.06 13.33
C LEU A 124 18.33 -2.25 14.23
N ASP A 125 17.97 -1.97 15.46
CA ASP A 125 17.29 -2.91 16.33
C ASP A 125 15.79 -2.82 16.03
N SER A 126 15.29 -3.80 15.27
CA SER A 126 13.90 -3.87 14.87
C SER A 126 12.98 -4.22 16.03
N GLY A 127 13.48 -4.81 17.13
CA GLY A 127 12.65 -5.31 18.22
C GLY A 127 11.75 -6.48 17.80
N ASP A 128 10.74 -6.75 18.63
CA ASP A 128 9.81 -7.88 18.46
C ASP A 128 8.38 -7.41 18.18
N LEU A 129 7.62 -8.27 17.49
CA LEU A 129 6.18 -8.10 17.31
C LEU A 129 5.40 -9.05 18.22
N GLU A 130 4.51 -8.49 19.04
CA GLU A 130 3.58 -9.26 19.87
C GLU A 130 2.67 -10.20 19.05
N ALA A 131 2.29 -9.79 17.84
CA ALA A 131 1.50 -10.61 16.93
C ALA A 131 1.85 -10.36 15.47
N ARG A 132 1.57 -11.36 14.63
CA ARG A 132 1.77 -11.29 13.17
C ARG A 132 0.51 -11.72 12.42
N GLY A 133 0.41 -11.24 11.18
CA GLY A 133 -0.56 -11.76 10.20
C GLY A 133 0.04 -12.89 9.39
N GLY A 134 -0.65 -13.26 8.32
CA GLY A 134 -0.13 -14.18 7.31
C GLY A 134 0.96 -13.59 6.41
N ALA A 135 1.37 -14.32 5.38
CA ALA A 135 2.33 -13.83 4.40
C ALA A 135 1.81 -12.55 3.71
N ILE A 136 2.62 -11.48 3.72
CA ILE A 136 2.26 -10.19 3.10
C ILE A 136 2.24 -10.37 1.58
N GLN A 137 1.07 -10.18 0.98
CA GLN A 137 0.86 -10.31 -0.46
C GLN A 137 0.98 -8.97 -1.20
N ALA A 138 0.59 -7.89 -0.53
CA ALA A 138 0.73 -6.53 -1.04
C ALA A 138 0.71 -5.52 0.11
N ALA A 139 1.33 -4.37 -0.12
CA ALA A 139 1.31 -3.23 0.78
C ALA A 139 0.91 -1.97 0.01
N ILE A 140 0.05 -1.16 0.60
CA ILE A 140 -0.36 0.15 0.08
C ILE A 140 -0.03 1.18 1.15
N THR A 141 0.70 2.22 0.77
CA THR A 141 0.93 3.37 1.65
C THR A 141 -0.01 4.50 1.27
N LEU A 142 -0.82 4.98 2.22
CA LEU A 142 -1.69 6.14 2.03
C LEU A 142 -1.00 7.40 2.51
N GLU A 143 -0.38 8.13 1.59
CA GLU A 143 0.18 9.45 1.86
C GLU A 143 -0.80 10.55 1.41
N ILE A 144 -1.82 10.80 2.23
CA ILE A 144 -2.88 11.79 1.92
C ILE A 144 -2.73 13.00 2.82
N GLN A 145 -2.49 14.15 2.19
CA GLN A 145 -2.11 15.39 2.85
C GLN A 145 -3.26 16.41 3.01
N SER A 146 -4.39 16.18 2.34
CA SER A 146 -5.53 17.10 2.30
C SER A 146 -6.86 16.38 2.46
N HIS A 147 -7.85 17.07 3.03
CA HIS A 147 -9.25 16.62 3.10
C HIS A 147 -10.01 16.86 1.78
N ARG A 148 -9.46 17.69 0.88
CA ARG A 148 -9.95 17.89 -0.50
C ARG A 148 -8.99 17.19 -1.45
N ILE A 149 -9.49 16.17 -2.13
CA ILE A 149 -8.73 15.36 -3.08
C ILE A 149 -9.12 15.83 -4.49
N ASP A 150 -8.15 16.34 -5.26
CA ASP A 150 -8.33 16.65 -6.68
C ASP A 150 -8.13 15.40 -7.55
N HIS A 151 -7.06 14.65 -7.27
CA HIS A 151 -6.73 13.42 -7.98
C HIS A 151 -5.93 12.46 -7.07
N ILE A 152 -5.82 11.20 -7.51
CA ILE A 152 -4.96 10.19 -6.90
C ILE A 152 -3.70 10.04 -7.75
N ASP A 153 -2.53 10.32 -7.17
CA ASP A 153 -1.26 9.97 -7.82
C ASP A 153 -0.80 8.58 -7.37
N VAL A 154 -0.72 7.65 -8.32
CA VAL A 154 -0.22 6.30 -8.08
C VAL A 154 1.29 6.30 -8.24
N LYS A 155 1.98 6.20 -7.11
CA LYS A 155 3.44 6.06 -7.08
C LYS A 155 3.81 4.61 -6.91
N VAL A 156 4.73 4.16 -7.76
CA VAL A 156 5.29 2.84 -7.69
C VAL A 156 6.69 2.93 -7.08
N SER A 157 6.96 2.03 -6.14
CA SER A 157 8.29 1.85 -5.56
C SER A 157 8.72 0.40 -5.78
N GLY A 158 9.93 0.23 -6.29
CA GLY A 158 10.53 -1.06 -6.60
C GLY A 158 11.97 -1.10 -6.12
N LEU A 159 12.41 -2.23 -5.58
CA LEU A 159 13.79 -2.39 -5.12
C LEU A 159 14.69 -2.65 -6.34
N ASN A 160 15.78 -1.90 -6.49
CA ASN A 160 16.80 -2.12 -7.54
C ASN A 160 16.24 -2.21 -8.97
N GLY A 161 15.20 -1.45 -9.30
CA GLY A 161 14.57 -1.47 -10.62
C GLY A 161 13.64 -2.66 -10.87
N GLN A 162 13.35 -3.49 -9.85
CA GLN A 162 12.24 -4.44 -9.94
C GLN A 162 10.92 -3.68 -10.09
N LEU A 163 10.13 -4.07 -11.07
CA LEU A 163 8.79 -3.53 -11.22
C LEU A 163 7.90 -4.06 -10.09
N PRO A 164 6.96 -3.24 -9.59
CA PRO A 164 5.97 -3.69 -8.62
C PRO A 164 5.09 -4.74 -9.29
N ASN A 165 4.19 -5.34 -8.50
CA ASN A 165 3.09 -6.10 -9.08
C ASN A 165 2.25 -5.19 -10.00
N LEU A 166 2.43 -5.34 -11.31
CA LEU A 166 1.77 -4.53 -12.33
C LEU A 166 0.26 -4.75 -12.32
N ASP A 167 -0.22 -5.91 -11.88
CA ASP A 167 -1.66 -6.16 -11.75
C ASP A 167 -2.30 -5.29 -10.69
N LEU A 168 -1.60 -5.03 -9.58
CA LEU A 168 -2.07 -4.11 -8.54
C LEU A 168 -2.16 -2.68 -9.07
N VAL A 169 -1.14 -2.23 -9.81
CA VAL A 169 -1.12 -0.90 -10.45
C VAL A 169 -2.26 -0.78 -11.46
N ASN A 170 -2.40 -1.78 -12.34
CA ASN A 170 -3.47 -1.83 -13.33
C ASN A 170 -4.87 -1.89 -12.70
N LEU A 171 -5.01 -2.58 -11.56
CA LEU A 171 -6.26 -2.61 -10.81
C LEU A 171 -6.64 -1.22 -10.30
N ILE A 172 -5.70 -0.47 -9.73
CA ILE A 172 -5.95 0.90 -9.26
C ILE A 172 -6.38 1.79 -10.43
N HIS A 173 -5.67 1.73 -11.56
CA HIS A 173 -6.01 2.49 -12.76
C HIS A 173 -7.45 2.19 -13.24
N ARG A 174 -7.80 0.90 -13.35
CA ARG A 174 -9.15 0.48 -13.77
C ARG A 174 -10.23 0.90 -12.79
N LEU A 175 -9.97 0.83 -11.49
CA LEU A 175 -10.91 1.27 -10.45
C LEU A 175 -11.13 2.79 -10.52
N CYS A 176 -10.05 3.58 -10.62
CA CYS A 176 -10.18 5.03 -10.72
C CYS A 176 -10.94 5.44 -11.98
N GLY A 177 -10.65 4.81 -13.12
CA GLY A 177 -11.38 5.04 -14.37
C GLY A 177 -12.87 4.68 -14.28
N LYS A 178 -13.19 3.56 -13.61
CA LYS A 178 -14.58 3.11 -13.40
C LYS A 178 -15.38 4.04 -12.48
N GLU A 179 -14.76 4.51 -11.40
CA GLU A 179 -15.40 5.38 -10.41
C GLU A 179 -15.33 6.87 -10.79
N GLY A 180 -14.78 7.21 -11.96
CA GLY A 180 -14.65 8.60 -12.41
C GLY A 180 -13.67 9.45 -11.58
N ILE A 181 -12.73 8.80 -10.90
CA ILE A 181 -11.72 9.47 -10.06
C ILE A 181 -10.52 9.85 -10.94
N LYS A 182 -10.21 11.14 -11.00
CA LYS A 182 -9.00 11.65 -11.66
C LYS A 182 -7.77 11.02 -11.01
N HIS A 183 -6.85 10.50 -11.82
CA HIS A 183 -5.66 9.85 -11.31
C HIS A 183 -4.48 9.98 -12.28
N THR A 184 -3.28 9.97 -11.72
CA THR A 184 -2.00 10.10 -12.42
C THR A 184 -1.08 8.93 -12.05
N PHE A 185 -0.06 8.71 -12.86
CA PHE A 185 1.03 7.76 -12.57
C PHE A 185 2.34 8.55 -12.55
N HIS A 186 3.01 8.61 -11.40
CA HIS A 186 4.20 9.46 -11.20
C HIS A 186 4.00 10.92 -11.69
N ASN A 187 2.86 11.51 -11.34
CA ASN A 187 2.41 12.84 -11.78
C ASN A 187 2.21 13.01 -13.30
N VAL A 188 2.23 11.92 -14.07
CA VAL A 188 1.85 11.92 -15.49
C VAL A 188 0.38 11.54 -15.59
N GLU A 189 -0.43 12.37 -16.25
CA GLU A 189 -1.83 12.05 -16.49
C GLU A 189 -1.93 10.77 -17.32
N ALA A 190 -2.57 9.77 -16.74
CA ALA A 190 -2.83 8.53 -17.45
C ALA A 190 -3.87 8.85 -18.52
N LYS A 191 -3.46 8.91 -19.78
CA LYS A 191 -4.42 8.96 -20.90
C LYS A 191 -5.29 7.72 -20.77
N VAL A 192 -6.57 7.93 -20.45
CA VAL A 192 -7.58 6.89 -20.53
C VAL A 192 -7.65 6.50 -22.02
N SER A 193 -6.90 5.48 -22.41
CA SER A 193 -7.09 4.82 -23.69
C SER A 193 -8.56 4.40 -23.72
N GLN A 194 -9.36 5.04 -24.57
CA GLN A 194 -10.70 4.56 -24.86
C GLN A 194 -10.57 3.14 -25.42
N VAL A 195 -10.72 2.13 -24.57
CA VAL A 195 -11.01 0.77 -25.01
C VAL A 195 -12.49 0.74 -25.38
N SER A 196 -12.86 1.47 -26.43
CA SER A 196 -14.15 1.31 -27.09
C SER A 196 -14.09 1.89 -28.51
N LYS A 197 -14.28 1.00 -29.49
CA LYS A 197 -14.43 1.19 -30.94
C LYS A 197 -13.14 1.11 -31.77
N LEU A 198 -12.67 -0.13 -32.00
CA LEU A 198 -12.21 -0.45 -33.35
C LEU A 198 -13.43 -0.37 -34.29
N PRO A 199 -13.36 0.34 -35.43
CA PRO A 199 -14.44 0.31 -36.41
C PRO A 199 -14.56 -1.11 -36.99
N ARG A 200 -15.79 -1.65 -37.00
CA ARG A 200 -16.14 -2.97 -37.57
C ARG A 200 -15.97 -3.07 -39.10
N SER A 201 -15.35 -2.08 -39.74
CA SER A 201 -15.21 -2.02 -41.20
C SER A 201 -14.00 -2.75 -41.78
N LEU A 202 -13.26 -3.54 -40.98
CA LEU A 202 -12.08 -4.29 -41.45
C LEU A 202 -12.24 -5.82 -41.33
N ILE A 203 -13.45 -6.33 -41.09
CA ILE A 203 -13.75 -7.77 -41.12
C ILE A 203 -14.66 -8.06 -42.31
N HIS A 204 -14.18 -7.76 -43.52
CA HIS A 204 -14.52 -8.50 -44.74
C HIS A 204 -13.65 -7.99 -45.89
N SER A 205 -12.62 -8.74 -46.23
CA SER A 205 -12.07 -8.78 -47.60
C SER A 205 -12.19 -10.22 -48.06
N PRO A 206 -12.81 -10.49 -49.23
CA PRO A 206 -13.03 -11.84 -49.70
C PRO A 206 -11.71 -12.50 -50.13
N ALA A 207 -11.64 -13.83 -49.98
CA ALA A 207 -10.51 -14.66 -50.35
C ALA A 207 -10.21 -14.56 -51.87
N PRO A 208 -8.95 -14.72 -52.29
CA PRO A 208 -8.59 -14.67 -53.70
C PRO A 208 -9.02 -15.95 -54.44
N ASP A 209 -9.70 -15.77 -55.58
CA ASP A 209 -10.03 -16.84 -56.52
C ASP A 209 -8.77 -17.36 -57.22
N GLU A 210 -8.48 -18.64 -57.02
CA GLU A 210 -7.64 -19.45 -57.91
C GLU A 210 -8.40 -19.66 -59.24
N ASN A 211 -8.01 -18.92 -60.29
CA ASN A 211 -7.92 -19.41 -61.67
C ASN A 211 -7.80 -18.24 -62.66
N ARG A 212 -6.60 -18.00 -63.20
CA ARG A 212 -6.44 -17.91 -64.65
C ARG A 212 -4.99 -17.92 -65.10
N THR A 213 -4.68 -19.01 -65.77
CA THR A 213 -3.56 -19.26 -66.67
C THR A 213 -3.67 -18.39 -67.95
N GLN A 214 -2.50 -18.14 -68.55
CA GLN A 214 -2.20 -17.88 -69.98
C GLN A 214 -1.82 -16.45 -70.43
N SER A 215 -0.55 -16.37 -70.89
CA SER A 215 -0.04 -15.76 -72.15
C SER A 215 -0.24 -14.25 -72.36
N PHE A 216 0.76 -13.43 -72.73
CA PHE A 216 2.06 -13.61 -73.40
C PHE A 216 3.13 -12.73 -72.71
#